data_AF-S0ATL6-F1
#
_entry.id   AF-S0ATL6-F1
#
_cell.length_a   1.000
_cell.length_b   1.000
_cell.length_c   1.000
_cell.angle_alpha   90.00
_cell.angle_beta   90.00
_cell.angle_gamma   90.00
#
_symmetry.space_group_name_H-M   'P 1'
#
loop_
_entity.id
_entity.type
_entity.pdbx_description
1 polymer ?
#
loop_
_entity_poly.entity_id
_entity_poly.type
_entity_poly.pdbx_seq_one_letter_code
_entity_poly.pdbx_strand_id
1 'polypeptide(L)'
;MSVLGKNTEAGLKELLTANAEDHMRLNAASNYFEKIGDLETARELKDKANVELGHFNAIFATLVKYEGLKGLVNDMAKEETEQHVSEYTNVANAAKAEGHDDIEAMLCAFSEQEKGIAETLKRTRNAF
;
A
#
# COMPACT_ATOMS: atom_id res chain seq x y z
N MET A 1 -22.77 -7.40 17.33
CA MET A 1 -21.96 -6.29 16.77
C MET A 1 -22.88 -5.40 15.96
N SER A 2 -22.78 -4.07 16.06
CA SER A 2 -23.47 -3.20 15.10
C SER A 2 -22.74 -3.26 13.77
N VAL A 3 -23.47 -3.22 12.66
CA VAL A 3 -22.89 -3.18 11.31
C VAL A 3 -22.60 -1.73 10.94
N LEU A 4 -21.48 -1.46 10.27
CA LEU A 4 -21.20 -0.13 9.72
C LEU A 4 -22.22 0.20 8.62
N GLY A 5 -22.59 1.48 8.50
CA GLY A 5 -23.31 1.93 7.31
C GLY A 5 -22.39 1.84 6.10
N LYS A 6 -22.91 1.45 4.93
CA LYS A 6 -22.12 1.24 3.70
C LYS A 6 -21.21 2.42 3.34
N ASN A 7 -21.69 3.65 3.53
CA ASN A 7 -20.90 4.85 3.24
C ASN A 7 -19.74 5.04 4.22
N THR A 8 -19.95 4.69 5.50
CA THR A 8 -18.89 4.75 6.51
C THR A 8 -17.86 3.66 6.26
N GLU A 9 -18.29 2.46 5.90
CA GLU A 9 -17.41 1.36 5.54
C GLU A 9 -16.50 1.73 4.35
N ALA A 10 -17.11 2.18 3.25
CA ALA A 10 -16.37 2.62 2.06
C ALA A 10 -15.40 3.77 2.38
N GLY A 11 -15.87 4.79 3.10
CA GLY A 11 -15.01 5.93 3.47
C GLY A 11 -13.85 5.52 4.39
N LEU A 12 -14.03 4.56 5.30
CA LEU A 12 -12.94 4.04 6.12
C LEU A 12 -11.93 3.24 5.29
N LYS A 13 -12.36 2.49 4.28
CA LYS A 13 -11.46 1.79 3.34
C LYS A 13 -10.66 2.78 2.49
N GLU A 14 -11.31 3.81 1.96
CA GLU A 14 -10.63 4.89 1.22
C GLU A 14 -9.60 5.61 2.09
N LEU A 15 -9.97 5.96 3.33
CA LEU A 15 -9.04 6.59 4.27
C LEU A 15 -7.90 5.64 4.67
N LEU A 16 -8.15 4.34 4.82
CA LEU A 16 -7.10 3.36 5.10
C LEU A 16 -6.03 3.41 4.00
N THR A 17 -6.42 3.35 2.72
CA THR A 17 -5.51 3.44 1.59
C THR A 17 -4.79 4.79 1.55
N ALA A 18 -5.52 5.90 1.69
CA ALA A 18 -4.91 7.24 1.67
C ALA A 18 -3.83 7.41 2.74
N ASN A 19 -4.08 6.96 3.97
CA ASN A 19 -3.09 7.08 5.06
C ASN A 19 -1.87 6.15 4.84
N ALA A 20 -2.05 4.99 4.20
CA ALA A 20 -0.93 4.14 3.82
C ALA A 20 -0.04 4.82 2.74
N GLU A 21 -0.67 5.42 1.73
CA GLU A 21 0.04 6.15 0.69
C GLU A 21 0.77 7.39 1.23
N ASP A 22 0.10 8.18 2.07
CA ASP A 22 0.67 9.39 2.66
C ASP A 22 1.84 9.05 3.58
N HIS A 23 1.73 7.99 4.39
CA HIS A 23 2.86 7.45 5.16
C HIS A 23 4.06 7.15 4.26
N MET A 24 3.85 6.40 3.18
CA MET A 24 4.92 5.99 2.26
C MET A 24 5.56 7.19 1.54
N ARG A 25 4.75 8.15 1.08
CA ARG A 25 5.24 9.36 0.40
C ARG A 25 6.07 10.24 1.35
N LEU A 26 5.56 10.51 2.56
CA LEU A 26 6.26 11.31 3.56
C LEU A 26 7.56 10.63 4.00
N ASN A 27 7.54 9.32 4.18
CA ASN A 27 8.72 8.56 4.58
C ASN A 27 9.79 8.51 3.46
N ALA A 28 9.37 8.35 2.20
CA ALA A 28 10.28 8.40 1.06
C ALA A 28 10.91 9.80 0.90
N ALA A 29 10.11 10.85 1.06
CA ALA A 29 10.61 12.23 1.04
C ALA A 29 11.60 12.48 2.18
N SER A 30 11.28 12.05 3.40
CA SER A 30 12.17 12.12 4.58
C SER A 30 13.54 11.49 4.28
N ASN A 31 13.57 10.27 3.75
CA ASN A 31 14.82 9.57 3.40
C ASN A 31 15.64 10.33 2.35
N TYR A 32 14.96 11.00 1.41
CA TYR A 32 15.65 11.81 0.40
C TYR A 32 16.27 13.08 1.00
N PHE A 33 15.54 13.78 1.87
CA PHE A 33 16.07 14.95 2.60
C PHE A 33 17.27 14.58 3.48
N GLU A 34 17.24 13.42 4.14
CA GLU A 34 18.37 12.90 4.91
C GLU A 34 19.60 12.68 4.02
N LYS A 35 19.41 12.09 2.83
CA LYS A 35 20.48 11.85 1.85
C LYS A 35 21.15 13.13 1.35
N ILE A 36 20.40 14.23 1.24
CA ILE A 36 20.95 15.53 0.80
C ILE A 36 21.44 16.41 1.97
N GLY A 37 21.38 15.91 3.21
CA GLY A 37 21.92 16.57 4.40
C GLY A 37 20.98 17.57 5.08
N ASP A 38 19.73 17.68 4.64
CA ASP A 38 18.71 18.48 5.32
C ASP A 38 18.00 17.64 6.38
N LEU A 39 18.68 17.49 7.52
CA LEU A 39 18.25 16.61 8.61
C LEU A 39 17.04 17.16 9.37
N GLU A 40 16.81 18.47 9.35
CA GLU A 40 15.65 19.10 10.01
C GLU A 40 14.37 18.75 9.25
N THR A 41 14.33 19.05 7.94
CA THR A 41 13.19 18.69 7.08
C THR A 41 12.97 17.18 7.06
N ALA A 42 14.03 16.39 6.99
CA ALA A 42 13.93 14.92 7.04
C ALA A 42 13.23 14.45 8.32
N ARG A 43 13.61 15.00 9.47
CA ARG A 43 12.99 14.66 10.75
C ARG A 43 11.52 15.07 10.81
N GLU A 44 11.19 16.28 10.36
CA GLU A 44 9.80 16.75 10.36
C GLU A 44 8.90 15.87 9.50
N LEU A 45 9.35 15.51 8.29
CA LEU A 45 8.61 14.61 7.41
C LEU A 45 8.47 13.21 8.02
N LYS A 46 9.50 12.71 8.71
CA LYS A 46 9.42 11.43 9.42
C LYS A 46 8.38 11.46 10.53
N ASP A 47 8.33 12.55 11.29
CA ASP A 47 7.33 12.73 12.35
C ASP A 47 5.91 12.74 11.76
N LYS A 48 5.69 13.37 10.60
CA LYS A 48 4.39 13.33 9.91
C LYS A 48 4.05 11.95 9.34
N ALA A 49 5.01 11.25 8.75
CA ALA A 49 4.80 9.88 8.30
C ALA A 49 4.34 8.98 9.45
N ASN A 50 4.90 9.14 10.65
CA ASN A 50 4.49 8.38 11.83
C ASN A 50 3.07 8.73 12.32
N VAL A 51 2.62 9.97 12.10
CA VAL A 51 1.22 10.36 12.36
C VAL A 51 0.28 9.60 11.42
N GLU A 52 0.57 9.55 10.12
CA GLU A 52 -0.28 8.81 9.16
C GLU A 52 -0.28 7.30 9.41
N LEU A 53 0.84 6.74 9.87
CA LEU A 53 0.87 5.35 10.34
C LEU A 53 -0.07 5.14 11.56
N GLY A 54 -0.14 6.11 12.46
CA GLY A 54 -1.07 6.11 13.59
C GLY A 54 -2.53 6.11 13.15
N HIS A 55 -2.88 6.99 12.20
CA HIS A 55 -4.20 7.03 11.59
C HIS A 55 -4.56 5.73 10.89
N PHE A 56 -3.66 5.21 10.04
CA PHE A 56 -3.80 3.92 9.36
C PHE A 56 -4.12 2.80 10.36
N ASN A 57 -3.32 2.66 11.42
CA ASN A 57 -3.50 1.60 12.41
C ASN A 57 -4.84 1.70 13.15
N ALA A 58 -5.28 2.92 13.49
CA ALA A 58 -6.56 3.15 14.15
C ALA A 58 -7.74 2.79 13.23
N ILE A 59 -7.67 3.13 11.95
CA ILE A 59 -8.68 2.80 10.95
C ILE A 59 -8.69 1.30 10.69
N PHE A 60 -7.52 0.67 10.50
CA PHE A 60 -7.40 -0.77 10.31
C PHE A 60 -8.04 -1.55 11.47
N ALA A 61 -7.70 -1.19 12.71
CA ALA A 61 -8.28 -1.81 13.89
C ALA A 61 -9.80 -1.62 13.98
N THR A 62 -10.29 -0.46 13.55
CA THR A 62 -11.73 -0.16 13.48
C THR A 62 -12.41 -1.07 12.45
N LEU A 63 -11.87 -1.19 11.24
CA LEU A 63 -12.40 -2.09 10.22
C LEU A 63 -12.36 -3.56 10.69
N VAL A 64 -11.27 -4.02 11.32
CA VAL A 64 -11.20 -5.37 11.92
C VAL A 64 -12.31 -5.60 12.94
N LYS A 65 -12.61 -4.60 13.78
CA LYS A 65 -13.69 -4.70 14.78
C LYS A 65 -15.07 -4.88 14.16
N TYR A 66 -15.33 -4.30 12.99
CA TYR A 66 -16.65 -4.27 12.37
C TYR A 66 -16.85 -5.28 11.23
N GLU A 67 -15.82 -5.56 10.44
CA GLU A 67 -15.84 -6.48 9.29
C GLU A 67 -15.14 -7.81 9.58
N GLY A 68 -14.29 -7.84 10.61
CA GLY A 68 -13.42 -8.96 10.90
C GLY A 68 -12.16 -8.97 10.05
N LEU A 69 -11.07 -9.50 10.63
CA LEU A 69 -9.77 -9.57 9.95
C LEU A 69 -9.81 -10.41 8.67
N LYS A 70 -10.63 -11.47 8.63
CA LYS A 70 -10.80 -12.32 7.44
C LYS A 70 -11.36 -11.51 6.26
N GLY A 71 -12.31 -10.61 6.51
CA GLY A 71 -12.89 -9.74 5.48
C GLY A 71 -11.83 -8.84 4.86
N LEU A 72 -11.07 -8.14 5.70
CA LEU A 72 -10.00 -7.26 5.22
C LEU A 72 -8.89 -8.01 4.47
N VAL A 73 -8.44 -9.16 4.98
CA VAL A 73 -7.42 -9.96 4.28
C VAL A 73 -7.93 -10.50 2.95
N ASN A 74 -9.23 -10.81 2.82
CA ASN A 74 -9.83 -11.17 1.54
C ASN A 74 -9.76 -9.99 0.54
N ASP A 75 -10.13 -8.79 0.99
CA ASP A 75 -10.12 -7.58 0.16
C ASP A 75 -8.69 -7.28 -0.32
N MET A 76 -7.71 -7.28 0.58
CA MET A 76 -6.29 -7.10 0.25
C MET A 76 -5.79 -8.15 -0.76
N ALA A 77 -6.13 -9.44 -0.56
CA ALA A 77 -5.69 -10.50 -1.46
C ALA A 77 -6.29 -10.34 -2.87
N LYS A 78 -7.51 -9.81 -2.95
CA LYS A 78 -8.18 -9.55 -4.22
C LYS A 78 -7.51 -8.38 -4.95
N GLU A 79 -7.29 -7.26 -4.27
CA GLU A 79 -6.61 -6.08 -4.81
C GLU A 79 -5.23 -6.44 -5.36
N GLU A 80 -4.39 -7.11 -4.56
CA GLU A 80 -3.04 -7.50 -4.97
C GLU A 80 -3.02 -8.40 -6.22
N THR A 81 -3.93 -9.38 -6.27
CA THR A 81 -3.96 -10.36 -7.39
C THR A 81 -4.56 -9.75 -8.66
N GLU A 82 -5.57 -8.90 -8.53
CA GLU A 82 -6.32 -8.34 -9.67
C GLU A 82 -5.70 -7.06 -10.22
N GLN A 83 -5.07 -6.23 -9.38
CA GLN A 83 -4.57 -4.91 -9.76
C GLN A 83 -3.05 -4.97 -9.95
N HIS A 84 -2.30 -5.25 -8.89
CA HIS A 84 -0.86 -4.98 -8.89
C HIS A 84 -0.06 -5.89 -9.83
N VAL A 85 -0.31 -7.21 -9.85
CA VAL A 85 0.44 -8.15 -10.71
C VAL A 85 0.36 -7.76 -12.20
N SER A 86 -0.80 -7.28 -12.65
CA SER A 86 -1.02 -6.91 -14.05
C SER A 86 -0.52 -5.49 -14.37
N GLU A 87 -0.64 -4.56 -13.43
CA GLU A 87 -0.26 -3.17 -13.60
C GLU A 87 1.24 -3.00 -13.83
N TYR A 88 2.10 -3.66 -13.03
CA TYR A 88 3.55 -3.60 -13.25
C TYR A 88 3.95 -4.08 -14.65
N THR A 89 3.32 -5.14 -15.15
CA THR A 89 3.58 -5.66 -16.51
C THR A 89 3.13 -4.66 -17.58
N ASN A 90 1.97 -4.02 -17.40
CA ASN A 90 1.46 -3.03 -18.34
C ASN A 90 2.36 -1.79 -18.41
N VAL A 91 2.81 -1.28 -17.27
CA VAL A 91 3.71 -0.13 -17.21
C VAL A 91 5.10 -0.49 -17.74
N ALA A 92 5.61 -1.70 -17.46
CA ALA A 92 6.87 -2.17 -18.04
C ALA A 92 6.82 -2.21 -19.58
N ASN A 93 5.71 -2.70 -20.15
CA ASN A 93 5.52 -2.71 -21.60
C ASN A 93 5.44 -1.29 -22.19
N ALA A 94 4.79 -0.35 -21.49
CA ALA A 94 4.76 1.06 -21.91
C ALA A 94 6.17 1.69 -21.87
N ALA A 95 6.90 1.51 -20.78
CA ALA A 95 8.28 1.98 -20.63
C ALA A 95 9.18 1.46 -21.76
N LYS A 96 9.06 0.18 -22.11
CA LYS A 96 9.76 -0.42 -23.24
C LYS A 96 9.39 0.22 -24.58
N ALA A 97 8.10 0.45 -24.82
CA ALA A 97 7.62 1.11 -26.05
C ALA A 97 8.12 2.55 -26.16
N GLU A 98 8.35 3.21 -25.03
CA GLU A 98 8.88 4.58 -24.92
C GLU A 98 10.43 4.63 -24.94
N GLY A 99 11.12 3.49 -24.90
CA GLY A 99 12.58 3.40 -24.93
C GLY A 99 13.25 3.54 -23.57
N HIS A 100 12.52 3.32 -22.48
CA HIS A 100 13.00 3.34 -21.09
C HIS A 100 13.33 1.92 -20.59
N ASP A 101 14.38 1.31 -21.15
CA ASP A 101 14.77 -0.08 -20.86
C ASP A 101 15.15 -0.29 -19.37
N ASP A 102 15.68 0.72 -18.69
CA ASP A 102 16.00 0.67 -17.26
C ASP A 102 14.73 0.62 -16.39
N ILE A 103 13.70 1.37 -16.77
CA ILE A 103 12.38 1.36 -16.12
C ILE A 103 11.66 0.03 -16.38
N GLU A 104 11.69 -0.49 -17.62
CA GLU A 104 11.12 -1.81 -17.92
C GLU A 104 11.78 -2.90 -17.06
N ALA A 105 13.11 -2.94 -17.00
CA ALA A 105 13.83 -3.94 -16.22
C ALA A 105 13.49 -3.86 -14.73
N MET A 106 13.42 -2.65 -14.17
CA MET A 106 13.02 -2.43 -12.78
C MET A 106 11.60 -2.93 -12.50
N LEU A 107 10.63 -2.54 -13.34
CA LEU A 107 9.22 -2.90 -13.15
C LEU A 107 8.96 -4.40 -13.35
N CYS A 108 9.68 -5.06 -14.28
CA CYS A 108 9.65 -6.51 -14.43
C CYS A 108 10.13 -7.22 -13.15
N ALA A 109 11.21 -6.73 -12.53
CA ALA A 109 11.71 -7.29 -11.28
C ALA A 109 10.70 -7.11 -10.12
N PHE A 110 9.99 -5.99 -10.07
CA PHE A 110 8.93 -5.76 -9.08
C PHE A 110 7.73 -6.67 -9.30
N SER A 111 7.30 -6.88 -10.56
CA SER A 111 6.20 -7.80 -10.88
C SER A 111 6.42 -9.23 -10.38
N GLU A 112 7.67 -9.70 -10.34
CA GLU A 112 8.00 -11.00 -9.74
C GLU A 112 7.82 -11.02 -8.21
N GLN A 113 8.10 -9.91 -7.53
CA GLN A 113 7.92 -9.77 -6.09
C GLN A 113 6.43 -9.74 -5.71
N GLU A 114 5.60 -9.03 -6.49
CA GLU A 114 4.14 -8.97 -6.28
C GLU A 114 3.49 -10.36 -6.29
N LYS A 115 3.99 -11.30 -7.12
CA LYS A 115 3.51 -12.70 -7.08
C LYS A 115 3.72 -13.33 -5.70
N GLY A 116 4.86 -13.08 -5.07
CA GLY A 116 5.15 -13.56 -3.71
C GLY A 116 4.25 -12.93 -2.65
N ILE A 117 3.87 -11.66 -2.82
CA ILE A 117 2.93 -10.96 -1.94
C ILE A 117 1.53 -11.56 -2.11
N ALA A 118 1.04 -11.69 -3.35
CA ALA A 118 -0.25 -12.31 -3.67
C ALA A 118 -0.37 -13.74 -3.11
N GLU A 119 0.67 -14.55 -3.26
CA GLU A 119 0.72 -15.90 -2.69
C GLU A 119 0.68 -15.89 -1.15
N THR A 120 1.38 -14.93 -0.53
CA THR A 120 1.38 -14.77 0.92
C THR A 120 0.00 -14.38 1.43
N LEU A 121 -0.65 -13.40 0.82
CA LEU A 121 -2.01 -13.00 1.16
C LEU A 121 -3.00 -14.15 0.96
N LYS A 122 -2.86 -14.94 -0.12
CA LYS A 122 -3.67 -16.14 -0.36
C LYS A 122 -3.49 -17.19 0.75
N ARG A 123 -2.27 -17.42 1.24
CA ARG A 123 -2.02 -18.35 2.36
C ARG A 123 -2.62 -17.81 3.66
N THR A 124 -2.39 -16.54 3.98
CA THR A 124 -2.95 -15.88 5.17
C THR A 124 -4.47 -15.94 5.17
N ARG A 125 -5.10 -15.67 4.03
CA ARG A 125 -6.54 -15.81 3.82
C ARG A 125 -7.06 -17.21 4.17
N ASN A 126 -6.35 -18.24 3.72
CA ASN A 126 -6.75 -19.64 3.94
C ASN A 126 -6.47 -20.13 5.38
N ALA A 127 -5.83 -19.33 6.23
CA ALA A 127 -5.57 -19.65 7.64
C ALA A 127 -6.75 -19.30 8.57
N PHE A 128 -7.79 -18.64 8.04
CA PHE A 128 -9.06 -18.34 8.71
C PHE A 128 -10.20 -19.25 8.24
#